data_AF-H0XJD1-F1
#
_entry.id   AF-H0XJD1-F1
#
_cell.length_a   1.000
_cell.length_b   1.000
_cell.length_c   1.000
_cell.angle_alpha   90.00
_cell.angle_beta   90.00
_cell.angle_gamma   90.00
#
_symmetry.space_group_name_H-M   'P 1'
#
loop_
_entity.id
_entity.type
_entity.pdbx_description
1 polymer ?
#
loop_
_entity_poly.entity_id
_entity_poly.type
_entity_poly.pdbx_seq_one_letter_code
_entity_poly.pdbx_strand_id
1 'polypeptide(L)'
;MNFTGKYQLQSQENFEPFMKAIGLPDDLIQKGKDIKGVSEIVQNGKHFKLTITAGSKVIHNEFTLGEECELESVTGEKVKAVVHMEGNNKLVTTFKNIKSVTELNGDTITNTMTLGDIVFKRISKRI
;
A
#
# COMPACT_ATOMS: atom_id res chain seq x y z
N MET A 1 0.11 17.73 -6.07
CA MET A 1 -0.79 17.24 -5.02
C MET A 1 0.06 16.76 -3.86
N ASN A 2 -0.46 16.83 -2.63
CA ASN A 2 0.25 16.34 -1.45
C ASN A 2 -0.40 15.04 -0.99
N PHE A 3 0.37 13.95 -0.95
CA PHE A 3 -0.12 12.67 -0.43
C PHE A 3 -0.39 12.72 1.07
N THR A 4 0.15 13.72 1.79
CA THR A 4 -0.07 13.88 3.22
C THR A 4 -1.55 13.89 3.57
N GLY A 5 -1.95 12.97 4.46
CA GLY A 5 -3.32 12.80 4.90
C GLY A 5 -3.55 11.41 5.49
N LYS A 6 -4.70 11.25 6.15
CA LYS A 6 -5.22 9.96 6.62
C LYS A 6 -6.26 9.46 5.64
N TYR A 7 -6.16 8.21 5.25
CA TYR A 7 -7.05 7.58 4.28
C TYR A 7 -7.65 6.32 4.88
N GLN A 8 -8.97 6.20 4.87
CA GLN A 8 -9.66 4.99 5.29
C GLN A 8 -10.08 4.17 4.09
N LEU A 9 -9.83 2.87 4.16
CA LEU A 9 -10.27 1.91 3.15
C LEU A 9 -11.80 1.98 2.96
N GLN A 10 -12.22 2.19 1.72
CA GLN A 10 -13.63 2.18 1.31
C GLN A 10 -14.00 0.85 0.68
N SER A 11 -13.17 0.37 -0.26
CA SER A 11 -13.37 -0.89 -0.95
C SER A 11 -12.04 -1.54 -1.34
N GLN A 12 -12.08 -2.86 -1.49
CA GLN A 12 -10.95 -3.63 -2.00
C GLN A 12 -11.47 -4.80 -2.85
N GLU A 13 -10.72 -5.14 -3.89
CA GLU A 13 -11.03 -6.19 -4.86
C GLU A 13 -9.84 -7.16 -4.92
N ASN A 14 -10.11 -8.47 -5.02
CA ASN A 14 -9.09 -9.52 -5.08
C ASN A 14 -8.13 -9.58 -3.87
N PHE A 15 -8.59 -9.16 -2.69
CA PHE A 15 -7.82 -9.22 -1.45
C PHE A 15 -7.40 -10.65 -1.10
N GLU A 16 -8.36 -11.58 -1.02
CA GLU A 16 -8.09 -12.98 -0.65
C GLU A 16 -7.09 -13.68 -1.59
N PRO A 17 -7.31 -13.72 -2.92
CA PRO A 17 -6.37 -14.40 -3.82
C PRO A 17 -4.98 -13.77 -3.80
N PHE A 18 -4.88 -12.43 -3.70
CA PHE A 18 -3.59 -11.76 -3.62
C PHE A 18 -2.87 -12.07 -2.31
N MET A 19 -3.57 -12.00 -1.17
CA MET A 19 -2.97 -12.29 0.13
C MET A 19 -2.49 -13.74 0.23
N LYS A 20 -3.22 -14.69 -0.37
CA LYS A 20 -2.78 -16.09 -0.50
C LYS A 20 -1.52 -16.21 -1.35
N ALA A 21 -1.48 -15.52 -2.49
CA ALA A 21 -0.35 -15.57 -3.42
C ALA A 21 0.95 -15.03 -2.80
N ILE A 22 0.85 -14.04 -1.90
CA ILE A 22 2.02 -13.52 -1.16
C ILE A 22 2.35 -14.31 0.12
N GLY A 23 1.61 -15.39 0.42
CA GLY A 23 1.88 -16.28 1.54
C GLY A 23 1.29 -15.87 2.89
N LEU A 24 0.26 -15.00 2.92
CA LEU A 24 -0.44 -14.66 4.15
C LEU A 24 -1.35 -15.83 4.60
N PRO A 25 -1.33 -16.25 5.88
CA PRO A 25 -2.21 -17.31 6.38
C PRO A 25 -3.69 -16.97 6.24
N ASP A 26 -4.53 -17.96 5.88
CA ASP A 26 -5.98 -17.81 5.72
C ASP A 26 -6.67 -17.14 6.92
N ASP A 27 -6.27 -17.46 8.15
CA ASP A 27 -6.79 -16.83 9.37
C ASP A 27 -6.59 -15.30 9.40
N LEU A 28 -5.43 -14.82 8.94
CA LEU A 28 -5.14 -13.39 8.86
C LEU A 28 -5.87 -12.74 7.69
N ILE A 29 -6.05 -13.46 6.59
CA ILE A 29 -6.84 -12.99 5.44
C ILE A 29 -8.30 -12.79 5.85
N GLN A 30 -8.91 -13.78 6.51
CA GLN A 30 -10.30 -13.70 6.97
C GLN A 30 -10.49 -12.59 7.99
N LYS A 31 -9.52 -12.37 8.89
CA LYS A 31 -9.56 -11.22 9.83
C LYS A 31 -9.36 -9.88 9.10
N GLY A 32 -8.49 -9.84 8.09
CA GLY A 32 -8.12 -8.63 7.37
C GLY A 32 -9.15 -8.14 6.35
N LYS A 33 -9.99 -9.03 5.81
CA LYS A 33 -10.90 -8.69 4.70
C LYS A 33 -11.97 -7.67 5.08
N ASP A 34 -12.46 -7.73 6.33
CA ASP A 34 -13.52 -6.87 6.85
C ASP A 34 -12.98 -5.62 7.59
N ILE A 35 -11.67 -5.54 7.78
CA ILE A 35 -11.03 -4.42 8.47
C ILE A 35 -10.93 -3.22 7.52
N LYS A 36 -11.58 -2.12 7.91
CA LYS A 36 -11.38 -0.80 7.29
C LYS A 36 -10.05 -0.20 7.73
N GLY A 37 -8.97 -0.70 7.13
CA GLY A 37 -7.62 -0.24 7.43
C GLY A 37 -7.48 1.26 7.19
N VAL A 38 -6.75 1.94 8.06
CA VAL A 38 -6.40 3.36 7.93
C VAL A 38 -4.95 3.45 7.49
N SER A 39 -4.67 4.26 6.48
CA SER A 39 -3.34 4.55 5.99
C SER A 39 -3.06 6.03 6.17
N GLU A 40 -2.08 6.37 7.01
CA GLU A 40 -1.59 7.72 7.16
C GLU A 40 -0.33 7.88 6.32
N ILE A 41 -0.31 8.92 5.50
CA ILE A 41 0.85 9.26 4.68
C ILE A 41 1.33 10.62 5.14
N VAL A 42 2.64 10.78 5.27
CA VAL A 42 3.33 12.04 5.52
C VAL A 42 4.41 12.20 4.46
N GLN A 43 4.22 13.16 3.56
CA GLN A 43 5.16 13.52 2.51
C GLN A 43 5.96 14.76 2.93
N ASN A 44 7.28 14.61 3.01
CA ASN A 44 8.26 15.65 3.27
C ASN A 44 9.23 15.75 2.07
N GLY A 45 8.82 16.50 1.05
CA GLY A 45 9.57 16.61 -0.20
C GLY A 45 9.65 15.26 -0.93
N LYS A 46 10.84 14.65 -0.94
CA LYS A 46 11.10 13.31 -1.51
C LYS A 46 10.96 12.17 -0.51
N HIS A 47 10.88 12.46 0.78
CA HIS A 47 10.79 11.47 1.84
C HIS A 47 9.32 11.25 2.23
N PHE A 48 8.91 9.99 2.34
CA PHE A 48 7.55 9.58 2.64
C PHE A 48 7.55 8.66 3.85
N LYS A 49 6.62 8.92 4.76
CA LYS A 49 6.30 8.03 5.87
C LYS A 49 4.89 7.52 5.69
N LEU A 50 4.72 6.21 5.73
CA LEU A 50 3.46 5.51 5.56
C LEU A 50 3.21 4.68 6.82
N THR A 51 2.13 5.00 7.53
CA THR A 51 1.65 4.22 8.67
C THR A 51 0.36 3.52 8.27
N ILE A 52 0.36 2.19 8.30
CA ILE A 52 -0.80 1.36 7.96
C ILE A 52 -1.32 0.72 9.24
N THR A 53 -2.57 1.03 9.60
CA THR A 53 -3.29 0.44 10.72
C THR A 53 -4.34 -0.51 10.20
N ALA A 54 -4.16 -1.81 10.44
CA ALA A 54 -5.09 -2.87 10.07
C ALA A 54 -5.52 -3.63 11.34
N GLY A 55 -6.57 -3.15 12.00
CA GLY A 55 -7.06 -3.73 13.25
C GLY A 55 -6.06 -3.50 14.38
N SER A 56 -5.52 -4.58 14.95
CA SER A 56 -4.49 -4.53 15.99
C SER A 56 -3.06 -4.42 15.45
N LYS A 57 -2.84 -4.60 14.14
CA LYS A 57 -1.52 -4.46 13.52
C LYS A 57 -1.31 -3.03 13.03
N VAL A 58 -0.17 -2.44 13.40
CA VAL A 58 0.31 -1.16 12.91
C VAL A 58 1.67 -1.39 12.24
N ILE A 59 1.80 -0.98 10.99
CA ILE A 59 3.01 -1.13 10.18
C ILE A 59 3.51 0.27 9.83
N HIS A 60 4.80 0.51 10.06
CA HIS A 60 5.45 1.78 9.71
C HIS A 60 6.47 1.54 8.60
N ASN A 61 6.30 2.28 7.51
CA ASN A 61 7.16 2.22 6.34
C ASN A 61 7.69 3.61 6.02
N GLU A 62 8.99 3.73 5.77
CA GLU A 62 9.61 4.99 5.38
C GLU A 62 10.42 4.77 4.10
N PHE A 63 10.25 5.66 3.12
CA PHE A 63 10.95 5.57 1.85
C PHE A 63 11.27 6.93 1.26
N THR A 64 12.35 6.99 0.49
CA THR A 64 12.75 8.18 -0.27
C THR A 64 12.60 7.90 -1.76
N LEU A 65 11.97 8.82 -2.49
CA LEU A 65 11.75 8.66 -3.93
C LEU A 65 13.08 8.54 -4.69
N GLY A 66 13.19 7.48 -5.49
CA GLY A 66 14.37 7.20 -6.31
C GLY A 66 15.53 6.51 -5.58
N GLU A 67 15.38 6.19 -4.30
CA GLU A 67 16.38 5.48 -3.50
C GLU A 67 15.86 4.09 -3.08
N GLU A 68 16.80 3.15 -2.84
CA GLU A 68 16.46 1.84 -2.29
C GLU A 68 16.02 2.00 -0.84
N CYS A 69 14.81 1.51 -0.52
CA CYS A 69 14.26 1.49 0.83
C CYS A 69 13.82 0.08 1.20
N GLU A 70 13.79 -0.20 2.49
CA GLU A 70 13.25 -1.43 3.06
C GLU A 70 11.79 -1.19 3.49
N LEU A 71 10.86 -1.90 2.87
CA LEU A 71 9.44 -1.84 3.17
C LEU A 71 8.99 -3.13 3.86
N GLU A 72 8.31 -3.00 4.99
CA GLU A 72 7.63 -4.11 5.66
C GLU A 72 6.27 -4.37 5.01
N SER A 73 6.08 -5.61 4.55
CA SER A 73 4.81 -6.12 4.03
C SER A 73 3.87 -6.55 5.15
N VAL A 74 2.60 -6.76 4.83
CA VAL A 74 1.57 -7.28 5.75
C VAL A 74 1.87 -8.67 6.31
N THR A 75 2.76 -9.42 5.65
CA THR A 75 3.30 -10.71 6.11
C THR A 75 4.34 -10.56 7.23
N GLY A 76 4.82 -9.34 7.49
CA GLY A 76 5.96 -9.05 8.37
C GLY A 76 7.31 -9.22 7.67
N GLU A 77 7.30 -9.61 6.40
CA GLU A 77 8.53 -9.69 5.61
C GLU A 77 8.96 -8.32 5.13
N LYS A 78 10.26 -8.05 5.22
CA LYS A 78 10.87 -6.83 4.72
C LYS A 78 11.39 -7.03 3.30
N VAL A 79 11.03 -6.13 2.42
CA VAL A 79 11.38 -6.16 1.00
C VAL A 79 12.09 -4.89 0.60
N LYS A 80 13.18 -5.04 -0.16
CA LYS A 80 13.84 -3.90 -0.79
C LYS A 80 13.06 -3.48 -2.02
N ALA A 81 12.74 -2.20 -2.11
CA ALA A 81 12.02 -1.62 -3.22
C ALA A 81 12.53 -0.20 -3.51
N VAL A 82 12.37 0.24 -4.75
CA VAL A 82 12.58 1.64 -5.14
C VAL A 82 11.23 2.21 -5.54
N VAL A 83 10.85 3.34 -4.93
CA VAL A 83 9.59 4.03 -5.25
C VAL A 83 9.89 5.20 -6.18
N HIS A 84 9.25 5.21 -7.33
CA HIS A 84 9.31 6.29 -8.30
C HIS A 84 8.00 7.07 -8.30
N MET A 85 8.08 8.37 -8.53
CA MET A 85 6.91 9.22 -8.71
C MET A 85 6.75 9.53 -10.19
N GLU A 86 5.60 9.16 -10.76
CA GLU A 86 5.20 9.53 -12.12
C GLU A 86 4.26 10.73 -12.05
N GLY A 87 4.62 11.82 -12.72
CA GLY A 87 3.88 13.07 -12.63
C GLY A 87 3.86 13.62 -11.20
N ASN A 88 2.67 14.05 -10.74
CA ASN A 88 2.49 14.74 -9.45
C ASN A 88 1.53 14.02 -8.49
N ASN A 89 1.05 12.84 -8.87
CA ASN A 89 -0.03 12.14 -8.15
C ASN A 89 0.03 10.62 -8.27
N LYS A 90 1.08 10.04 -8.86
CA LYS A 90 1.22 8.59 -9.03
C LYS A 90 2.57 8.12 -8.50
N LEU A 91 2.55 7.12 -7.64
CA LEU A 91 3.73 6.41 -7.14
C LEU A 91 3.74 5.02 -7.76
N VAL A 92 4.88 4.62 -8.31
CA VAL A 92 5.08 3.31 -8.92
C VAL A 92 6.28 2.66 -8.26
N THR A 93 6.12 1.42 -7.83
CA THR A 93 7.20 0.60 -7.31
C THR A 93 7.05 -0.83 -7.76
N THR A 94 8.16 -1.53 -7.87
CA THR A 94 8.19 -2.95 -8.22
C THR A 94 9.06 -3.68 -7.21
N PHE A 95 8.53 -4.73 -6.60
CA PHE A 95 9.22 -5.55 -5.62
C PHE A 95 8.73 -6.99 -5.74
N LYS A 96 9.62 -7.99 -5.66
CA LYS A 96 9.25 -9.42 -5.70
C LYS A 96 8.23 -9.80 -6.79
N ASN A 97 8.43 -9.31 -8.01
CA ASN A 97 7.50 -9.52 -9.15
C ASN A 97 6.09 -8.90 -8.98
N ILE A 98 5.88 -8.11 -7.92
CA ILE A 98 4.67 -7.34 -7.68
C ILE A 98 4.91 -5.93 -8.19
N LYS A 99 4.07 -5.48 -9.12
CA LYS A 99 4.01 -4.07 -9.52
C LYS A 99 2.95 -3.37 -8.68
N SER A 100 3.36 -2.40 -7.86
CA SER A 100 2.46 -1.59 -7.04
C SER A 100 2.38 -0.18 -7.58
N VAL A 101 1.16 0.28 -7.82
CA VAL A 101 0.82 1.60 -8.36
C VAL A 101 -0.14 2.28 -7.41
N THR A 102 0.25 3.44 -6.87
CA THR A 102 -0.58 4.24 -5.96
C THR A 102 -0.90 5.57 -6.63
N GLU A 103 -2.15 5.79 -6.97
CA GLU A 103 -2.63 7.02 -7.61
C GLU A 103 -3.52 7.82 -6.66
N LEU A 104 -3.21 9.10 -6.49
CA LEU A 104 -4.00 10.07 -5.75
C LEU A 104 -4.86 10.88 -6.72
N ASN A 105 -6.17 10.85 -6.50
CA ASN A 105 -7.17 11.58 -7.26
C ASN A 105 -8.02 12.40 -6.30
N GLY A 106 -7.67 13.68 -6.14
CA GLY A 106 -8.30 14.56 -5.13
C GLY A 106 -8.11 13.99 -3.73
N ASP A 107 -9.22 13.57 -3.11
CA ASP A 107 -9.25 12.98 -1.77
C ASP A 107 -9.22 11.45 -1.76
N THR A 108 -9.08 10.81 -2.92
CA THR A 108 -9.13 9.34 -3.04
C THR A 108 -7.79 8.78 -3.49
N ILE A 109 -7.27 7.79 -2.76
CA ILE A 109 -6.13 6.99 -3.17
C ILE A 109 -6.62 5.67 -3.74
N THR A 110 -6.17 5.36 -4.95
CA THR A 110 -6.32 4.04 -5.56
C THR A 110 -4.96 3.35 -5.56
N ASN A 111 -4.84 2.26 -4.83
CA ASN A 111 -3.66 1.41 -4.85
C ASN A 111 -3.97 0.13 -5.65
N THR A 112 -3.15 -0.15 -6.64
CA THR A 112 -3.27 -1.31 -7.53
C THR A 112 -1.97 -2.11 -7.45
N MET A 113 -2.04 -3.35 -6.99
CA MET A 113 -0.92 -4.28 -6.98
C MET A 113 -1.19 -5.41 -7.96
N THR A 114 -0.22 -5.71 -8.81
CA THR A 114 -0.32 -6.77 -9.82
C THR A 114 0.75 -7.81 -9.58
N LEU A 115 0.35 -9.07 -9.45
CA LEU A 115 1.23 -10.22 -9.29
C LEU A 115 0.77 -11.32 -10.26
N GLY A 116 1.53 -11.51 -11.34
CA GLY A 116 1.11 -12.40 -12.44
C GLY A 116 -0.23 -11.95 -13.00
N ASP A 117 -1.22 -12.85 -13.00
CA ASP A 117 -2.59 -12.59 -13.46
C ASP A 117 -3.50 -11.98 -12.38
N ILE A 118 -3.02 -11.87 -11.13
CA ILE A 118 -3.81 -11.35 -10.01
C ILE A 118 -3.65 -9.83 -9.94
N VAL A 119 -4.76 -9.11 -10.04
CA VAL A 119 -4.82 -7.66 -9.86
C VAL A 119 -5.58 -7.35 -8.57
N PHE A 120 -4.84 -6.95 -7.54
CA PHE A 120 -5.38 -6.47 -6.28
C PHE A 120 -5.59 -4.96 -6.34
N LYS A 121 -6.80 -4.50 -6.02
CA LYS A 121 -7.13 -3.07 -6.05
C LYS A 121 -7.72 -2.65 -4.73
N ARG A 122 -7.26 -1.53 -4.18
CA ARG A 122 -7.79 -0.89 -2.97
C ARG A 122 -8.13 0.56 -3.27
N ILE A 123 -9.29 0.99 -2.81
CA ILE A 123 -9.73 2.37 -2.89
C ILE A 123 -9.90 2.89 -1.46
N SER A 124 -9.13 3.91 -1.11
CA SER A 124 -9.17 4.56 0.20
C SER A 124 -9.50 6.03 0.03
N LYS A 125 -10.37 6.56 0.89
CA LYS A 125 -10.78 7.96 0.86
C LYS A 125 -10.20 8.70 2.07
N ARG A 126 -9.77 9.94 1.87
CA ARG A 126 -9.27 10.82 2.92
C ARG A 126 -10.35 11.03 3.98
N ILE A 127 -9.96 11.00 5.25
CA ILE A 127 -10.79 11.26 6.42
C ILE A 127 -10.29 12.47 7.20
#